data_AF-A0A968XQZ9-F1
#
_entry.id   AF-A0A968XQZ9-F1
#
_cell.length_a   1.000
_cell.length_b   1.000
_cell.length_c   1.000
_cell.angle_alpha   90.00
_cell.angle_beta   90.00
_cell.angle_gamma   90.00
#
_symmetry.space_group_name_H-M   'P 1'
#
loop_
_entity.id
_entity.type
_entity.pdbx_description
1 polymer ?
#
loop_
_entity_poly.entity_id
_entity_poly.type
_entity_poly.pdbx_seq_one_letter_code
_entity_poly.pdbx_strand_id
1 'polypeptide(L)' 'MSIAERRDAVRFLVAKGLSVLRACGLMQLQRATFHYQARPTADDGVESELDAIAQTNPRYGYRRVWALLRRKCPTT' A
#
# COMPACT_ATOMS: atom_id res chain seq x y z
N MET A 1 0.02 0.38 -23.54
CA MET A 1 -1.02 0.67 -22.54
C MET A 1 -0.43 0.59 -21.14
N SER A 2 -0.55 1.66 -20.37
CA SER A 2 -0.17 1.70 -18.95
C SER A 2 -1.08 0.79 -18.11
N ILE A 3 -0.64 0.46 -16.89
CA ILE A 3 -1.46 -0.34 -15.95
C ILE A 3 -2.76 0.42 -15.60
N ALA A 4 -2.72 1.74 -15.53
CA ALA A 4 -3.89 2.59 -15.29
C ALA A 4 -4.92 2.45 -16.42
N GLU A 5 -4.48 2.59 -17.68
CA GLU A 5 -5.36 2.43 -18.86
C GLU A 5 -5.99 1.04 -18.93
N ARG A 6 -5.22 0.00 -18.60
CA ARG A 6 -5.75 -1.38 -18.53
C ARG A 6 -6.80 -1.53 -17.43
N ARG A 7 -6.61 -0.92 -16.26
CA ARG A 7 -7.60 -0.93 -15.17
C ARG A 7 -8.89 -0.24 -15.57
N ASP A 8 -8.81 0.90 -16.25
CA ASP A 8 -9.98 1.64 -16.70
C ASP A 8 -10.73 0.90 -17.81
N ALA A 9 -10.02 0.25 -18.74
CA ALA A 9 -10.63 -0.64 -19.71
C ALA A 9 -11.36 -1.83 -19.05
N VAL A 10 -10.76 -2.45 -18.02
CA VAL A 10 -11.44 -3.50 -17.25
C VAL A 10 -12.70 -2.96 -16.56
N ARG A 11 -12.63 -1.79 -15.92
CA ARG A 11 -13.80 -1.15 -15.29
C ARG A 11 -14.93 -0.89 -16.28
N PHE A 12 -14.59 -0.40 -17.48
CA PHE A 12 -15.55 -0.18 -18.56
C PHE A 12 -16.24 -1.48 -18.99
N LEU A 13 -15.47 -2.56 -19.20
CA LEU A 13 -16.01 -3.87 -19.58
C LEU A 13 -16.91 -4.46 -18.50
N VAL A 14 -16.54 -4.31 -17.22
CA VAL A 14 -17.38 -4.76 -16.10
C VAL A 14 -18.70 -3.99 -16.03
N ALA A 15 -18.67 -2.66 -16.25
CA ALA A 15 -19.88 -1.86 -16.31
C ALA A 15 -20.81 -2.25 -17.48
N LYS A 16 -20.27 -2.88 -18.54
CA LYS A 16 -21.03 -3.43 -19.67
C LYS A 16 -21.53 -4.87 -19.45
N GLY A 17 -21.34 -5.43 -18.24
CA GLY A 17 -21.88 -6.74 -17.85
C GLY A 17 -20.90 -7.92 -17.96
N LEU A 18 -19.62 -7.67 -18.26
CA LEU A 18 -18.61 -8.72 -18.21
C LEU A 18 -18.17 -8.99 -16.76
N SER A 19 -17.96 -10.27 -16.43
CA SER A 19 -17.32 -10.64 -15.17
C SER A 19 -15.90 -10.05 -15.11
N VAL A 20 -15.46 -9.62 -13.93
CA VAL A 20 -14.08 -9.15 -13.69
C VAL A 20 -13.03 -10.12 -14.22
N LEU A 21 -13.24 -11.44 -14.05
CA LEU A 21 -12.33 -12.48 -14.54
C LEU A 21 -12.13 -12.40 -16.07
N ARG A 22 -13.22 -12.33 -16.82
CA ARG A 22 -13.21 -12.23 -18.29
C ARG A 22 -12.62 -10.89 -18.75
N ALA A 23 -13.00 -9.79 -18.11
CA ALA A 23 -12.48 -8.47 -18.43
C ALA A 23 -10.96 -8.37 -18.20
N CYS A 24 -10.46 -8.88 -17.07
CA CYS A 24 -9.02 -8.96 -16.79
C CYS A 24 -8.27 -9.86 -17.78
N GLY A 25 -8.86 -11.00 -18.18
CA GLY A 25 -8.30 -11.89 -19.19
C GLY A 25 -8.15 -11.20 -20.56
N LEU A 26 -9.19 -10.48 -21.00
CA LEU A 26 -9.17 -9.73 -22.26
C LEU A 26 -8.10 -8.63 -22.26
N MET A 27 -7.94 -7.91 -21.16
CA MET A 27 -6.97 -6.82 -21.02
C MET A 27 -5.56 -7.29 -20.60
N GLN A 28 -5.34 -8.60 -20.52
CA GLN A 28 -4.10 -9.23 -20.05
C GLN A 28 -3.61 -8.60 -18.73
N LEU A 29 -4.53 -8.34 -17.81
CA LEU A 29 -4.26 -7.74 -16.51
C LEU A 29 -4.39 -8.83 -15.43
N GLN A 30 -3.37 -8.95 -14.58
CA GLN A 30 -3.47 -9.83 -13.41
C GLN A 30 -4.57 -9.33 -12.47
N ARG A 31 -5.40 -10.26 -11.97
CA ARG A 31 -6.50 -9.94 -11.04
C ARG A 31 -6.01 -9.23 -9.78
N ALA A 32 -4.88 -9.65 -9.23
CA ALA A 32 -4.26 -9.00 -8.07
C ALA A 32 -3.99 -7.51 -8.36
N THR A 33 -3.46 -7.20 -9.53
CA THR A 33 -3.22 -5.81 -9.97
C THR A 33 -4.52 -5.03 -10.17
N PHE A 34 -5.60 -5.66 -10.62
CA PHE A 34 -6.91 -4.99 -10.71
C PHE A 34 -7.47 -4.64 -9.33
N HIS A 35 -7.39 -5.57 -8.37
CA HIS A 35 -7.89 -5.38 -7.01
C HIS A 35 -6.96 -4.53 -6.13
N TYR A 36 -5.69 -4.38 -6.51
CA TYR A 36 -4.72 -3.58 -5.77
C TYR A 36 -5.15 -2.11 -5.77
N GLN A 37 -5.57 -1.66 -4.60
CA GLN A 37 -5.74 -0.25 -4.28
C GLN A 37 -4.52 0.16 -3.47
N ALA A 38 -3.83 1.21 -3.93
CA ALA A 38 -2.80 1.83 -3.10
C ALA A 38 -3.48 2.29 -1.82
N ARG A 39 -3.03 1.76 -0.69
CA ARG A 39 -3.40 2.26 0.62
C ARG A 39 -2.27 3.21 1.01
N PRO A 40 -2.39 4.52 0.73
CA PRO A 40 -1.47 5.47 1.34
C PRO A 40 -1.69 5.32 2.83
N THR A 41 -0.71 4.74 3.53
CA THR A 41 -0.70 4.79 4.98
C THR A 41 -0.64 6.27 5.30
N ALA A 42 -1.62 6.77 6.04
CA ALA A 42 -1.51 8.02 6.75
C ALA A 42 -0.46 7.76 7.85
N ASP A 43 0.81 7.71 7.45
CA ASP A 43 1.92 7.50 8.36
C ASP A 43 2.26 8.88 8.92
N ASP A 44 1.38 9.34 9.81
CA ASP A 44 1.21 10.73 10.24
C ASP A 44 2.35 11.19 11.18
N GLY A 45 3.60 10.87 10.85
CA GLY A 45 4.78 11.18 11.65
C GLY A 45 5.50 9.97 12.22
N VAL A 46 5.04 8.74 11.97
CA VAL A 46 5.74 7.53 12.44
C VAL A 46 7.15 7.42 11.84
N GLU A 47 7.30 7.71 10.54
CA GLU A 47 8.62 7.76 9.89
C GLU A 47 9.52 8.80 10.58
N SER A 48 8.98 9.99 10.87
CA SER A 48 9.73 11.06 11.55
C SER A 48 10.11 10.69 12.98
N GLU A 49 9.24 10.02 13.72
CA GLU A 49 9.54 9.52 15.06
C GLU A 49 10.58 8.40 15.04
N LEU A 50 10.50 7.50 14.06
CA LEU A 50 11.47 6.43 13.86
C LEU A 50 12.87 7.01 13.59
N ASP A 51 12.94 8.01 12.71
CA ASP A 51 14.18 8.75 12.42
C ASP A 51 14.72 9.46 13.66
N ALA A 52 13.87 10.14 14.44
CA ALA A 52 14.27 10.81 15.67
C ALA A 52 14.85 9.82 16.71
N ILE A 53 14.24 8.64 16.86
CA ILE A 53 14.73 7.59 17.77
C ILE A 53 16.06 7.02 17.27
N ALA A 54 16.19 6.79 15.95
CA ALA A 54 17.42 6.30 15.33
C ALA A 54 18.58 7.29 15.49
N GLN A 55 18.33 8.59 15.29
CA GLN A 55 19.32 9.65 15.50
C GLN A 55 19.75 9.76 16.97
N THR A 56 18.79 9.63 17.90
CA THR A 56 19.08 9.68 19.34
C THR A 56 19.85 8.44 19.82
N ASN A 57 19.66 7.28 19.16
CA ASN A 57 20.28 6.01 19.56
C ASN A 57 20.92 5.26 18.37
N PRO A 58 22.08 5.69 17.85
CA PRO A 58 22.69 5.10 16.66
C PRO A 58 23.07 3.61 16.78
N ARG A 59 23.22 3.11 18.01
CA ARG A 59 23.53 1.68 18.28
C ARG A 59 22.29 0.78 18.28
N TYR A 60 21.09 1.35 18.23
CA TYR A 60 19.86 0.59 18.35
C TYR A 60 19.45 0.05 16.99
N GLY A 61 19.38 -1.27 16.86
CA GLY A 61 18.78 -1.91 15.70
C GLY A 61 17.25 -1.75 15.67
N TYR A 62 16.65 -2.09 14.53
CA TYR A 62 15.22 -1.90 14.25
C TYR A 62 14.29 -2.40 15.38
N ARG A 63 14.63 -3.49 16.07
CA ARG A 63 13.84 -4.05 17.18
C ARG A 63 13.74 -3.10 18.38
N ARG A 64 14.83 -2.44 18.75
CA ARG A 64 14.85 -1.51 19.89
C ARG A 64 14.18 -0.19 19.54
N VAL A 65 14.39 0.29 18.32
CA VAL A 65 13.70 1.47 17.78
C VAL A 65 12.18 1.23 17.77
N TRP A 66 11.73 0.09 17.26
CA TRP A 66 10.32 -0.30 17.26
C TRP A 66 9.73 -0.42 18.67
N ALA A 67 10.48 -1.00 19.61
CA ALA A 67 10.03 -1.10 21.00
C ALA A 67 9.86 0.27 21.68
N LEU A 68 10.70 1.26 21.35
CA LEU A 68 10.58 2.63 21.83
C LEU A 68 9.42 3.37 21.16
N LEU A 69 9.26 3.21 19.85
CA LEU A 69 8.17 3.81 19.09
C LEU A 69 6.80 3.35 19.64
N ARG A 70 6.60 2.04 19.86
CA ARG A 70 5.38 1.51 20.48
C ARG A 70 5.12 1.99 21.91
N ARG A 71 6.15 2.43 22.64
CA ARG A 71 5.98 3.02 23.98
C ARG A 71 5.56 4.48 23.91
N LYS A 72 5.97 5.20 22.87
CA LYS A 72 5.62 6.60 22.65
C LYS A 72 4.21 6.76 22.08
N CYS A 73 3.82 5.90 21.14
CA CYS A 73 2.46 5.84 20.60
C CYS A 73 1.68 4.68 21.22
N PRO A 74 0.86 4.91 22.27
CA PRO A 74 -0.14 3.92 22.65
C PRO A 74 -1.15 3.81 21.51
N THR A 75 -1.29 2.60 20.97
CA THR A 75 -2.22 2.26 19.91
C THR A 75 -3.63 2.60 20.38
N THR A 76 -4.22 3.66 19.82
CA THR A 76 -5.65 4.01 19.98
C THR A 76 -6.37 3.69 18.67
#